data_AF-A0A540WAL5-F1
#
_entry.id   AF-A0A540WAL5-F1
#
_cell.length_a   1.000
_cell.length_b   1.000
_cell.length_c   1.000
_cell.angle_alpha   90.00
_cell.angle_beta   90.00
_cell.angle_gamma   90.00
#
_symmetry.space_group_name_H-M   'P 1'
#
loop_
_entity.id
_entity.type
_entity.pdbx_description
1 polymer ?
#
loop_
_entity_poly.entity_id
_entity_poly.type
_entity_poly.pdbx_seq_one_letter_code
_entity_poly.pdbx_strand_id
1 'polypeptide(L)' 'MRASGEEDGGRRVVRHPRRHLRDSLGITLPGGEAAHTACVGIGLERLGCAFFCRHGTDPERWPATVRSLLTP' A
#
# COMPACT_ATOMS: atom_id res chain seq x y z
N MET A 1 -2.50 2.98 23.46
CA MET A 1 -3.39 2.51 22.37
C MET A 1 -2.52 1.98 21.23
N ARG A 2 -2.37 0.65 21.13
CA ARG A 2 -1.65 -0.01 20.04
C ARG A 2 -2.50 0.12 18.77
N ALA A 3 -1.92 0.59 17.67
CA ALA A 3 -2.57 0.43 16.37
C ALA A 3 -2.50 -1.06 16.06
N SER A 4 -3.64 -1.74 16.15
CA SER A 4 -3.78 -3.13 15.79
C SER A 4 -3.34 -3.29 14.34
N GLY A 5 -2.32 -4.10 14.10
CA GLY A 5 -2.01 -4.60 12.77
C GLY A 5 -3.13 -5.56 12.39
N GLU A 6 -3.89 -5.21 11.36
CA GLU A 6 -4.69 -6.17 10.62
C GLU A 6 -3.70 -7.00 9.78
N GLU A 7 -3.57 -8.28 10.09
CA GLU A 7 -2.60 -9.18 9.45
C GLU A 7 -3.10 -9.61 8.05
N ASP A 8 -3.07 -8.69 7.08
CA ASP A 8 -3.24 -8.98 5.64
C ASP A 8 -1.92 -9.47 5.03
N GLY A 9 -1.35 -10.56 5.55
CA GLY A 9 -0.18 -11.25 4.98
C GLY A 9 1.05 -10.39 4.63
N GLY A 10 1.13 -9.14 5.11
CA GLY A 10 2.15 -8.15 4.76
C GLY A 10 2.17 -7.66 3.29
N ARG A 11 1.08 -7.82 2.52
CA ARG A 11 1.06 -7.40 1.09
C ARG A 11 0.75 -5.92 0.91
N ARG A 12 -0.02 -5.35 1.83
CA ARG A 12 -0.38 -3.93 1.90
C ARG A 12 -0.18 -3.42 3.33
N VAL A 13 0.31 -2.19 3.47
CA VAL A 13 0.36 -1.50 4.76
C VAL A 13 -0.23 -0.10 4.65
N VAL A 14 -1.14 0.24 5.56
CA VAL A 14 -1.61 1.62 5.74
C VAL A 14 -0.99 2.16 7.00
N ARG A 15 -0.27 3.28 6.89
CA ARG A 15 0.29 3.98 8.04
C ARG A 15 -0.42 5.31 8.19
N HIS A 16 -0.81 5.60 9.42
CA HIS A 16 -1.27 6.92 9.84
C HIS A 16 -0.17 7.52 10.71
N PRO A 17 0.74 8.34 10.13
CA PRO A 17 1.74 9.02 10.92
C PRO A 17 1.07 9.80 12.04
N ARG A 18 1.63 9.69 13.26
CA ARG A 18 1.21 10.58 14.35
C ARG A 18 1.58 12.02 14.00
N ARG A 19 1.21 12.98 14.87
CA ARG A 19 1.52 14.41 14.74
C ARG A 19 2.97 14.73 14.31
N HIS A 20 3.93 13.87 14.64
CA HIS A 20 5.34 14.03 14.29
C HIS A 20 5.59 14.41 12.81
N LEU A 21 4.94 13.76 11.83
CA LEU A 21 5.20 14.10 10.42
C LEU A 21 4.70 15.52 10.11
N ARG A 22 3.50 15.85 10.58
CA ARG A 22 2.91 17.19 10.44
C ARG A 22 3.78 18.25 11.10
N ASP A 23 4.21 18.00 12.34
CA ASP A 23 4.99 18.93 13.15
C ASP A 23 6.36 19.19 12.52
N SER A 24 7.04 18.15 12.02
CA SER A 24 8.33 18.28 11.34
C SER A 24 8.25 19.06 10.02
N LEU A 25 7.09 19.09 9.37
CA LEU A 25 6.90 19.73 8.06
C LEU A 25 6.08 21.03 8.14
N GLY A 26 5.60 21.43 9.34
CA GLY A 26 4.82 22.65 9.53
C GLY A 26 3.47 22.67 8.80
N ILE A 27 2.83 21.52 8.59
CA ILE A 27 1.61 21.43 7.77
C ILE A 27 0.37 21.77 8.61
N THR A 28 -0.39 22.79 8.19
CA THR A 28 -1.66 23.20 8.82
C THR A 28 -2.77 23.31 7.78
N LEU A 29 -4.02 23.09 8.21
CA LEU A 29 -5.19 23.41 7.39
C LEU A 29 -5.39 24.94 7.31
N PRO A 30 -6.13 25.46 6.31
CA PRO A 30 -6.37 26.90 6.17
C PRO A 30 -6.99 27.56 7.42
N GLY A 31 -7.74 26.81 8.22
CA GLY A 31 -8.32 27.29 9.49
C GLY A 31 -7.38 27.23 10.70
N GLY A 32 -6.11 26.87 10.52
CA GLY A 32 -5.14 26.70 11.62
C GLY A 32 -5.19 25.33 12.31
N GLU A 33 -6.18 24.50 11.97
CA GLU A 33 -6.33 23.16 12.52
C GLU A 33 -5.22 22.20 12.09
N ALA A 34 -4.99 21.18 12.92
CA ALA A 34 -4.02 20.14 12.66
C ALA A 34 -4.39 19.29 11.44
N ALA A 35 -3.52 19.28 10.42
CA ALA A 35 -3.63 18.35 9.30
C ALA A 35 -3.25 16.91 9.72
N HIS A 36 -4.12 15.95 9.42
CA HIS A 36 -3.84 14.52 9.54
C HIS A 36 -3.43 13.94 8.18
N THR A 37 -2.45 13.06 8.19
CA THR A 37 -1.93 12.43 6.97
C THR A 37 -1.93 10.91 7.10
N ALA A 38 -1.93 10.23 5.97
CA ALA A 38 -1.81 8.78 5.87
C ALA A 38 -1.03 8.42 4.61
N CYS A 39 -0.32 7.30 4.64
CA CYS A 39 0.30 6.72 3.45
C CYS A 39 -0.07 5.24 3.30
N VAL A 40 -0.13 4.80 2.04
CA VAL A 40 -0.29 3.40 1.67
C VAL A 40 0.97 2.92 0.98
N GLY A 41 1.55 1.85 1.50
CA GLY A 41 2.66 1.14 0.88
C GLY A 41 2.18 -0.18 0.28
N ILE A 42 2.58 -0.45 -0.96
CA ILE A 42 2.37 -1.73 -1.64
C ILE A 42 3.75 -2.30 -1.94
N GLY A 43 4.09 -3.44 -1.32
CA GLY A 43 5.38 -4.10 -1.56
C GLY A 43 5.33 -4.89 -2.86
N LEU A 44 5.93 -4.36 -3.92
CA LEU A 44 5.85 -4.96 -5.27
C LEU A 44 6.45 -6.36 -5.32
N GLU A 45 7.56 -6.59 -4.62
CA GLU A 45 8.21 -7.90 -4.55
C GLU A 45 7.29 -8.93 -3.88
N ARG A 46 6.70 -8.56 -2.73
CA ARG A 46 5.74 -9.41 -2.02
C ARG A 46 4.47 -9.64 -2.83
N LEU A 47 4.02 -8.61 -3.56
CA LEU A 47 2.91 -8.71 -4.48
C LEU A 47 3.22 -9.66 -5.65
N GLY A 48 4.40 -9.56 -6.26
CA GLY A 48 4.84 -10.45 -7.32
C GLY A 48 4.96 -11.90 -6.84
N CYS A 49 5.67 -12.16 -5.74
CA CYS A 49 5.80 -13.49 -5.16
C CYS A 49 4.43 -14.13 -4.88
N ALA A 50 3.53 -13.43 -4.16
CA ALA A 50 2.22 -13.97 -3.86
C ALA A 50 1.35 -14.18 -5.12
N PHE A 51 1.57 -13.41 -6.19
CA PHE A 51 0.90 -13.63 -7.47
C PHE A 51 1.40 -14.91 -8.15
N PHE A 52 2.72 -15.10 -8.25
CA PHE A 52 3.30 -16.32 -8.82
C PHE A 52 2.99 -17.57 -8.00
N CYS A 53 2.98 -17.49 -6.67
CA CYS A 53 2.57 -18.61 -5.81
C CYS A 53 1.12 -19.05 -6.10
N ARG A 54 0.24 -18.12 -6.49
CA ARG A 54 -1.17 -18.41 -6.78
C ARG A 54 -1.43 -18.84 -8.23
N HIS A 55 -0.74 -18.21 -9.19
CA HIS A 55 -1.05 -18.34 -10.61
C HIS A 55 0.04 -19.06 -11.43
N GLY A 56 1.16 -19.42 -10.81
CA GLY A 56 2.33 -19.98 -11.49
C GLY A 56 3.08 -18.95 -12.32
N THR A 57 4.12 -19.41 -13.01
CA THR A 57 5.02 -18.56 -13.81
C THR A 57 4.71 -18.54 -15.31
N ASP A 58 3.68 -19.26 -15.76
CA ASP A 58 3.24 -19.31 -17.16
C ASP A 58 2.22 -18.18 -17.45
N PRO A 59 2.60 -17.12 -18.17
CA PRO A 59 1.74 -15.95 -18.38
C PRO A 59 0.47 -16.26 -19.19
N GLU A 60 0.47 -17.31 -20.01
CA GLU A 60 -0.72 -17.69 -20.79
C GLU A 60 -1.85 -18.21 -19.88
N ARG A 61 -1.53 -18.68 -18.68
CA ARG A 61 -2.50 -19.19 -17.70
C ARG A 61 -2.98 -18.14 -16.71
N TRP A 62 -2.45 -16.92 -16.77
CA TRP A 62 -2.84 -15.86 -15.86
C TRP A 62 -4.23 -15.31 -16.15
N PRO A 63 -4.88 -14.66 -15.18
CA PRO A 63 -6.17 -14.02 -15.40
C PRO A 63 -6.10 -13.04 -16.59
N ALA A 64 -7.12 -13.10 -17.47
CA ALA A 64 -7.17 -12.31 -18.70
C ALA A 64 -6.95 -10.80 -18.45
N THR A 65 -7.52 -10.27 -17.35
CA THR A 65 -7.36 -8.86 -16.93
C THR A 65 -5.91 -8.48 -16.63
N VAL A 66 -5.10 -9.41 -16.10
CA VAL A 66 -3.67 -9.15 -15.86
C VAL A 66 -2.92 -9.18 -17.18
N ARG A 67 -3.18 -10.17 -18.02
CA ARG A 67 -2.56 -10.31 -19.35
C ARG A 67 -2.79 -9.07 -20.22
N SER A 68 -3.99 -8.51 -20.21
CA SER A 68 -4.32 -7.31 -20.99
C SER A 68 -3.56 -6.05 -20.57
N LEU A 69 -2.99 -6.01 -19.36
CA LEU A 69 -2.23 -4.86 -18.86
C LEU A 69 -0.72 -4.95 -19.17
N LEU A 70 -0.25 -6.07 -19.72
CA LEU A 70 1.18 -6.33 -19.98
C LEU A 70 1.58 -6.13 -21.45
N THR A 71 0.59 -5.92 -22.33
CA THR A 71 0.81 -5.67 -23.75
C THR A 71 0.87 -4.15 -23.99
N PRO A 72 1.78 -3.64 -24.84
CA PRO A 72 1.86 -2.22 -25.18
C PRO A 72 0.57 -1.62 -25.75
#